data_AF-B4K3P0-F1
#
_entry.id   AF-B4K3P0-F1
#
_cell.length_a   1.000
_cell.length_b   1.000
_cell.length_c   1.000
_cell.angle_alpha   90.00
_cell.angle_beta   90.00
_cell.angle_gamma   90.00
#
_symmetry.space_group_name_H-M   'P 1'
#
loop_
_entity.id
_entity.type
_entity.pdbx_description
1 polymer ?
#
loop_
_entity_poly.entity_id
_entity_poly.type
_entity_poly.pdbx_seq_one_letter_code
_entity_poly.pdbx_strand_id
1 'polypeptide(L)'
;RGEGLGHFNDIEKVTMFADYRVPQVLVHFGSLEYSSELMELLKQDTILQNGDAREVEIRGASIYIIEQVKDRVLEILKQKHPDVDARNVNSILIDQYLWDYRREHATELEYIPFHKVLSIYY
;
A
#
# COMPACT_ATOMS: atom_id res chain seq x y z
N ARG A 1 20.00 -7.30 12.35
CA ARG A 1 20.83 -7.52 11.15
C ARG A 1 20.25 -8.70 10.39
N GLY A 2 20.17 -8.63 9.06
CA GLY A 2 19.64 -9.70 8.20
C GLY A 2 20.64 -10.85 8.02
N GLU A 3 21.00 -11.52 9.12
CA GLU A 3 21.95 -12.64 9.14
C GLU A 3 21.24 -13.94 9.58
N GLY A 4 21.79 -15.10 9.23
CA GLY A 4 21.21 -16.41 9.58
C GLY A 4 19.83 -16.61 8.95
N LEU A 5 18.83 -16.96 9.77
CA LEU A 5 17.44 -17.15 9.31
C LEU A 5 16.78 -15.86 8.79
N GLY A 6 17.32 -14.68 9.13
CA GLY A 6 16.83 -13.38 8.65
C GLY A 6 17.56 -12.87 7.41
N HIS A 7 18.39 -13.69 6.77
CA HIS A 7 19.12 -13.32 5.56
C HIS A 7 18.27 -13.59 4.31
N PHE A 8 18.02 -12.54 3.53
CA PHE A 8 17.27 -12.60 2.28
C PHE A 8 18.12 -12.02 1.15
N ASN A 9 18.20 -12.75 0.04
CA ASN A 9 18.89 -12.30 -1.18
C ASN A 9 17.93 -11.65 -2.19
N ASP A 10 16.64 -11.69 -1.89
CA ASP A 10 15.54 -11.38 -2.79
C ASP A 10 14.41 -10.61 -2.10
N ILE A 11 14.73 -9.91 -1.00
CA ILE A 11 13.76 -9.14 -0.21
C ILE A 11 13.04 -8.07 -1.05
N GLU A 12 13.68 -7.60 -2.12
CA GLU A 12 13.11 -6.65 -3.07
C GLU A 12 11.95 -7.22 -3.91
N LYS A 13 11.78 -8.54 -3.94
CA LYS A 13 10.66 -9.22 -4.61
C LYS A 13 9.40 -9.28 -3.75
N VAL A 14 9.52 -9.02 -2.45
CA VAL A 14 8.35 -8.94 -1.57
C VAL A 14 7.59 -7.66 -1.90
N THR A 15 6.29 -7.81 -2.16
CA THR A 15 5.39 -6.68 -2.44
C THR A 15 5.11 -5.89 -1.17
N MET A 16 4.33 -4.79 -1.28
CA MET A 16 3.71 -4.19 -0.10
C MET A 16 2.89 -5.23 0.66
N PHE A 17 2.65 -4.98 1.95
CA PHE A 17 1.63 -5.73 2.67
C PHE A 17 0.27 -5.19 2.27
N ALA A 18 -0.66 -6.06 1.92
CA ALA A 18 -2.01 -5.66 1.53
C ALA A 18 -2.77 -5.10 2.74
N ASP A 19 -2.49 -3.87 3.15
CA ASP A 19 -3.07 -3.22 4.33
C ASP A 19 -4.46 -2.64 4.04
N TYR A 20 -5.25 -2.41 5.09
CA TYR A 20 -6.61 -1.87 4.96
C TYR A 20 -6.66 -0.33 5.06
N ARG A 21 -5.63 0.33 5.61
CA ARG A 21 -5.53 1.79 5.77
C ARG A 21 -4.73 2.46 4.66
N VAL A 22 -3.66 1.83 4.17
CA VAL A 22 -2.82 2.38 3.09
C VAL A 22 -3.62 2.80 1.84
N PRO A 23 -4.68 2.07 1.41
CA PRO A 23 -5.51 2.53 0.30
C PRO A 23 -6.08 3.94 0.46
N GLN A 24 -6.34 4.40 1.71
CA GLN A 24 -6.82 5.77 1.96
C GLN A 24 -5.81 6.82 1.47
N VAL A 25 -4.51 6.58 1.67
CA VAL A 25 -3.45 7.49 1.22
C VAL A 25 -3.34 7.49 -0.29
N LEU A 26 -3.45 6.31 -0.92
CA LEU A 26 -3.42 6.21 -2.38
C LEU A 26 -4.58 6.97 -3.03
N VAL A 27 -5.76 6.94 -2.40
CA VAL A 27 -6.92 7.74 -2.83
C VAL A 27 -6.68 9.23 -2.62
N HIS A 28 -6.14 9.62 -1.48
CA HIS A 28 -5.81 11.01 -1.19
C HIS A 28 -4.79 11.60 -2.19
N PHE A 29 -3.78 10.81 -2.58
CA PHE A 29 -2.81 11.20 -3.60
C PHE A 29 -3.34 11.13 -5.04
N GLY A 30 -4.57 10.65 -5.25
CA GLY A 30 -5.18 10.51 -6.58
C GLY A 30 -4.60 9.37 -7.43
N SER A 31 -3.88 8.43 -6.79
CA SER A 31 -3.32 7.24 -7.46
C SER A 31 -4.28 6.05 -7.47
N LEU A 32 -5.30 6.07 -6.60
CA LEU A 32 -6.40 5.13 -6.55
C LEU A 32 -7.72 5.91 -6.52
N GLU A 33 -8.76 5.40 -7.17
CA GLU A 33 -10.08 6.01 -7.13
C GLU A 33 -11.13 4.93 -6.86
N TYR A 34 -12.09 5.22 -5.98
CA TYR A 34 -13.24 4.36 -5.77
C TYR A 34 -14.38 4.80 -6.67
N SER A 35 -15.08 3.85 -7.27
CA SER A 35 -16.36 4.14 -7.92
C SER A 35 -17.33 4.72 -6.90
N SER A 36 -18.33 5.48 -7.37
CA SER A 36 -19.36 6.04 -6.49
C SER A 36 -20.05 4.97 -5.64
N GLU A 37 -20.35 3.82 -6.23
CA GLU A 37 -20.96 2.67 -5.55
C GLU A 37 -20.07 2.12 -4.43
N LEU A 38 -18.78 1.90 -4.71
CA LEU A 38 -17.83 1.41 -3.71
C LEU A 38 -17.63 2.43 -2.58
N MET A 39 -17.51 3.72 -2.93
CA MET A 39 -17.38 4.81 -1.96
C MET A 39 -18.60 4.88 -1.04
N GLU A 40 -19.82 4.79 -1.57
CA GLU A 40 -21.05 4.78 -0.78
C GLU A 40 -21.14 3.57 0.16
N LEU A 41 -20.80 2.38 -0.34
CA LEU A 41 -20.75 1.15 0.46
C LEU A 41 -19.78 1.26 1.64
N LEU A 42 -18.59 1.80 1.40
CA LEU A 42 -17.55 1.97 2.42
C LEU A 42 -17.93 3.04 3.46
N LYS A 43 -18.59 4.13 3.05
CA LYS A 43 -19.10 5.17 3.97
C LYS A 43 -20.19 4.66 4.91
N GLN A 44 -20.90 3.60 4.54
CA GLN A 44 -21.89 2.94 5.39
C GLN A 44 -21.26 2.03 6.46
N ASP A 45 -19.92 1.99 6.55
CA ASP A 45 -19.19 1.12 7.48
C ASP A 45 -19.49 -0.38 7.30
N THR A 46 -19.86 -0.77 6.08
CA THR A 46 -20.17 -2.15 5.72
C THR A 46 -18.96 -3.05 5.95
N ILE A 47 -19.15 -4.14 6.71
CA ILE A 47 -18.15 -5.19 6.86
C ILE A 47 -18.25 -6.10 5.64
N LEU A 48 -17.21 -6.10 4.81
CA LEU A 48 -17.07 -7.00 3.68
C LEU A 48 -16.68 -8.40 4.15
N GLN A 49 -17.13 -9.40 3.41
CA GLN A 49 -16.73 -10.78 3.66
C GLN A 49 -15.24 -10.97 3.30
N ASN A 50 -14.57 -11.89 3.99
CA ASN A 50 -13.21 -12.27 3.61
C ASN A 50 -13.22 -12.87 2.19
N GLY A 51 -12.37 -12.36 1.30
CA GLY A 51 -12.34 -12.75 -0.10
C GLY A 51 -13.43 -12.10 -0.97
N ASP A 52 -14.14 -11.09 -0.46
CA ASP A 52 -15.06 -10.29 -1.27
C ASP A 52 -14.32 -9.66 -2.45
N ALA A 53 -14.90 -9.69 -3.65
CA ALA A 53 -14.24 -9.17 -4.84
C ALA A 53 -13.78 -7.71 -4.69
N ARG A 54 -14.55 -6.89 -3.96
CA ARG A 54 -14.24 -5.47 -3.74
C ARG A 54 -13.06 -5.28 -2.81
N GLU A 55 -12.95 -6.09 -1.75
CA GLU A 55 -11.80 -5.99 -0.84
C GLU A 55 -10.51 -6.50 -1.49
N VAL A 56 -10.63 -7.59 -2.28
CA VAL A 56 -9.53 -8.11 -3.09
C VAL A 56 -9.09 -7.10 -4.14
N GLU A 57 -10.04 -6.42 -4.80
CA GLU A 57 -9.73 -5.38 -5.80
C GLU A 57 -8.99 -4.19 -5.18
N ILE A 58 -9.45 -3.67 -4.03
CA ILE A 58 -8.76 -2.56 -3.34
C ILE A 58 -7.31 -2.96 -3.00
N ARG A 59 -7.12 -4.16 -2.45
CA ARG A 59 -5.78 -4.67 -2.07
C ARG A 59 -4.90 -4.91 -3.29
N GLY A 60 -5.44 -5.54 -4.33
CA GLY A 60 -4.73 -5.83 -5.56
C GLY A 60 -4.30 -4.56 -6.30
N ALA A 61 -5.20 -3.58 -6.40
CA ALA A 61 -4.89 -2.27 -6.98
C ALA A 61 -3.79 -1.56 -6.19
N SER A 62 -3.84 -1.61 -4.85
CA SER A 62 -2.80 -1.03 -3.99
C SER A 62 -1.44 -1.66 -4.25
N ILE A 63 -1.36 -3.00 -4.29
CA ILE A 63 -0.11 -3.72 -4.61
C ILE A 63 0.42 -3.27 -5.97
N TYR A 64 -0.43 -3.27 -6.99
CA TYR A 64 -0.04 -2.86 -8.34
C TYR A 64 0.51 -1.43 -8.37
N ILE A 65 -0.18 -0.48 -7.75
CA ILE A 65 0.24 0.93 -7.68
C ILE A 65 1.61 1.05 -7.01
N ILE A 66 1.84 0.36 -5.88
CA ILE A 66 3.14 0.43 -5.19
C ILE A 66 4.27 -0.18 -6.03
N GLU A 67 4.02 -1.27 -6.77
CA GLU A 67 5.02 -1.81 -7.70
C GLU A 67 5.38 -0.79 -8.80
N GLN A 68 4.40 -0.07 -9.34
CA GLN A 68 4.66 1.01 -10.32
C GLN A 68 5.44 2.18 -9.69
N VAL A 69 5.11 2.56 -8.45
CA VAL A 69 5.84 3.60 -7.71
C VAL A 69 7.29 3.18 -7.46
N LYS A 70 7.53 1.91 -7.08
CA LYS A 70 8.88 1.36 -6.90
C LYS A 70 9.70 1.50 -8.16
N ASP A 71 9.18 1.07 -9.31
CA ASP A 71 9.87 1.17 -10.60
C ASP A 71 10.19 2.63 -10.93
N ARG A 72 9.25 3.54 -10.69
CA ARG A 72 9.47 4.97 -10.92
C ARG A 72 10.53 5.57 -10.00
N VAL A 73 10.55 5.19 -8.72
CA VAL A 73 11.58 5.62 -7.76
C VAL A 73 12.95 5.11 -8.21
N LEU A 74 13.05 3.85 -8.62
CA LEU A 74 14.29 3.25 -9.13
C LEU A 74 14.81 3.97 -10.38
N GLU A 75 13.94 4.35 -11.31
CA GLU A 75 14.33 5.18 -12.46
C GLU A 75 14.91 6.53 -12.04
N ILE A 76 14.24 7.23 -11.11
CA ILE A 76 14.68 8.54 -10.61
C ILE A 76 16.03 8.42 -9.91
N LEU A 77 16.24 7.39 -9.09
CA LEU A 77 17.51 7.16 -8.41
C LEU A 77 18.64 6.88 -9.40
N LYS A 78 18.42 6.02 -10.40
CA LYS A 78 19.42 5.77 -11.45
C LYS A 78 19.85 7.05 -12.17
N GLN A 79 18.94 8.00 -12.35
CA GLN A 79 19.23 9.27 -13.04
C GLN A 79 19.87 10.33 -12.14
N LYS A 80 19.42 10.44 -10.88
CA LYS A 80 19.79 11.56 -9.98
C LYS A 80 20.74 11.19 -8.85
N HIS A 81 20.74 9.92 -8.44
CA HIS A 81 21.49 9.39 -7.29
C HIS A 81 22.07 8.01 -7.63
N PRO A 82 22.94 7.90 -8.66
CA PRO A 82 23.47 6.61 -9.12
C PRO A 82 24.37 5.90 -8.08
N ASP A 83 24.76 6.61 -7.02
CA ASP A 83 25.50 6.10 -5.86
C ASP A 83 24.62 5.29 -4.89
N VAL A 84 23.29 5.45 -4.96
CA VAL A 84 22.35 4.71 -4.14
C VAL A 84 22.11 3.32 -4.74
N ASP A 85 22.37 2.28 -3.95
CA ASP A 85 22.09 0.91 -4.34
C ASP A 85 20.58 0.68 -4.53
N ALA A 86 20.20 0.18 -5.71
CA ALA A 86 18.80 -0.14 -6.04
C ALA A 86 18.17 -1.15 -5.05
N ARG A 87 18.97 -1.99 -4.39
CA ARG A 87 18.50 -2.95 -3.38
C ARG A 87 17.96 -2.25 -2.12
N ASN A 88 18.27 -0.97 -1.92
CA ASN A 88 17.74 -0.17 -0.83
C ASN A 88 16.32 0.36 -1.11
N VAL A 89 15.74 0.06 -2.27
CA VAL A 89 14.35 0.38 -2.59
C VAL A 89 13.58 -0.91 -2.80
N ASN A 90 12.52 -1.08 -2.00
CA ASN A 90 11.58 -2.17 -2.15
C ASN A 90 10.18 -1.70 -1.75
N SER A 91 9.18 -2.51 -2.08
CA SER A 91 7.78 -2.17 -1.86
C SER A 91 7.41 -2.09 -0.37
N ILE A 92 8.14 -2.81 0.50
CA ILE A 92 7.96 -2.76 1.96
C ILE A 92 8.29 -1.36 2.50
N LEU A 93 9.36 -0.73 2.02
CA LEU A 93 9.75 0.61 2.46
C LEU A 93 8.76 1.67 2.01
N ILE A 94 8.20 1.53 0.81
CA ILE A 94 7.17 2.44 0.29
C ILE A 94 5.88 2.27 1.10
N ASP A 95 5.48 1.02 1.38
CA ASP A 95 4.34 0.70 2.22
C ASP A 95 4.47 1.30 3.63
N GLN A 96 5.64 1.13 4.26
CA GLN A 96 5.95 1.71 5.57
C GLN A 96 5.82 3.24 5.54
N TYR A 97 6.36 3.90 4.50
CA TYR A 97 6.23 5.34 4.33
C TYR A 97 4.77 5.78 4.24
N LEU A 98 3.93 5.10 3.45
CA LEU A 98 2.52 5.42 3.31
C LEU A 98 1.75 5.18 4.61
N TRP A 99 2.09 4.14 5.35
CA TRP A 99 1.48 3.87 6.64
C TRP A 99 1.83 4.94 7.69
N ASP A 100 3.10 5.37 7.74
CA ASP A 100 3.54 6.46 8.61
C ASP A 100 2.86 7.78 8.22
N TYR A 101 2.79 8.10 6.92
CA TYR A 101 2.03 9.23 6.39
C TYR A 101 0.57 9.17 6.86
N ARG A 102 -0.09 8.02 6.71
CA ARG A 102 -1.48 7.84 7.16
C ARG A 102 -1.66 8.16 8.64
N ARG A 103 -0.70 7.78 9.48
CA ARG A 103 -0.77 8.01 10.92
C ARG A 103 -0.55 9.46 11.30
N GLU A 104 0.41 10.12 10.65
CA GLU A 104 0.67 11.54 10.86
C GLU A 104 -0.49 12.41 10.38
N HIS A 105 -1.11 12.03 9.26
CA HIS A 105 -2.22 12.74 8.62
C HIS A 105 -3.60 12.14 8.94
N ALA A 106 -3.76 11.48 10.09
CA ALA A 106 -4.96 10.71 10.40
C ALA A 106 -6.27 11.53 10.27
N THR A 107 -6.30 12.75 10.83
CA THR A 107 -7.46 13.66 10.78
C THR A 107 -7.76 14.13 9.36
N GLU A 108 -6.73 14.41 8.57
CA GLU A 108 -6.87 14.86 7.18
C GLU A 108 -7.47 13.75 6.29
N LEU A 109 -7.17 12.49 6.60
CA LEU A 109 -7.61 11.34 5.82
C LEU A 109 -8.96 10.75 6.27
N GLU A 110 -9.59 11.28 7.32
CA GLU A 110 -10.86 10.76 7.85
C GLU A 110 -12.02 10.78 6.84
N TYR A 111 -11.99 11.68 5.85
CA TYR A 111 -13.05 11.78 4.84
C TYR A 111 -13.07 10.59 3.85
N ILE A 112 -11.95 9.85 3.74
CA ILE A 112 -11.84 8.68 2.89
C ILE A 112 -12.11 7.46 3.75
N PRO A 113 -13.15 6.65 3.50
CA PRO A 113 -13.36 5.42 4.27
C PRO A 113 -12.31 4.36 3.92
N PHE A 114 -12.17 3.35 4.78
CA PHE A 114 -11.35 2.17 4.52
C PHE A 114 -12.23 0.92 4.54
N HIS A 115 -11.85 -0.12 3.78
CA HIS A 115 -12.58 -1.37 3.78
C HIS A 115 -12.41 -2.14 5.09
N LYS A 116 -13.51 -2.63 5.63
CA LYS A 116 -13.55 -3.44 6.86
C LYS A 116 -13.80 -4.89 6.49
N VAL A 117 -12.93 -5.79 6.95
CA VAL A 117 -13.03 -7.24 6.72
C VAL A 117 -12.71 -7.92 8.05
N LEU A 118 -13.48 -8.93 8.42
CA LEU A 118 -13.16 -9.82 9.54
C LEU A 118 -12.50 -11.09 9.01
N SER A 119 -11.33 -11.45 9.54
CA SER A 119 -10.60 -12.63 9.08
C SER A 119 -9.75 -13.25 10.20
N ILE A 120 -9.04 -14.35 9.91
CA ILE A 120 -8.02 -14.90 10.83
C ILE A 120 -6.66 -14.21 10.71
N TYR A 121 -6.49 -13.38 9.68
CA TYR A 121 -5.24 -12.65 9.41
C TYR A 121 -5.24 -11.26 10.06
N TYR A 122 -6.43 -10.70 10.30
CA TYR A 122 -6.71 -9.37 10.84
C TYR A 122 -8.06 -9.39 11.56
#